data_AF-G8TXA4-F1
#
_entry.id   AF-G8TXA4-F1
#
_cell.length_a   1.000
_cell.length_b   1.000
_cell.length_c   1.000
_cell.angle_alpha   90.00
_cell.angle_beta   90.00
_cell.angle_gamma   90.00
#
_symmetry.space_group_name_H-M   'P 1'
#
loop_
_entity.id
_entity.type
_entity.pdbx_description
1 polymer ?
#
loop_
_entity_poly.entity_id
_entity_poly.type
_entity_poly.pdbx_seq_one_letter_code
_entity_poly.pdbx_strand_id
1 'polypeptide(L)'
;MREFWAIMAGFMVLGFLIPLPVEYATLAWLITGWSHQWLLMLLAIAEGLALGLYHQTRRWSRRRDQDAEEADALLQQLNQLMSWGHSLAQSLDSLGYRIGGQTTSAESVLQELARHYRVSGLEVVADTAASIQKDGGSLLPVIQWARQQITRDRQERFARQLEESSKQSTILILSLAPFGVLLLFRLILPPFYRAVVATSLGHAALILILTLQSLVWAFLILYLRKDDHR
;
A
#
# COMPACT_ATOMS: atom_id res chain seq x y z
N MET A 1 32.08 -15.16 11.27
CA MET A 1 31.87 -13.84 11.93
C MET A 1 32.07 -12.63 11.01
N ARG A 2 33.05 -12.62 10.10
CA ARG A 2 33.29 -11.44 9.23
C ARG A 2 32.23 -11.27 8.13
N GLU A 3 31.76 -12.37 7.55
CA GLU A 3 30.65 -12.39 6.57
C GLU A 3 29.31 -11.98 7.19
N PHE A 4 29.12 -12.25 8.49
CA PHE A 4 27.95 -11.86 9.28
C PHE A 4 27.77 -10.34 9.36
N TRP A 5 28.86 -9.59 9.64
CA TRP A 5 28.81 -8.13 9.69
C TRP A 5 28.62 -7.49 8.30
N ALA A 6 29.14 -8.13 7.25
CA ALA A 6 28.96 -7.65 5.88
C ALA A 6 27.50 -7.79 5.40
N ILE A 7 26.83 -8.89 5.73
CA ILE A 7 25.41 -9.10 5.41
C ILE A 7 24.53 -8.14 6.23
N MET A 8 24.83 -7.94 7.52
CA MET A 8 24.13 -6.97 8.38
C MET A 8 24.28 -5.53 7.88
N ALA A 9 25.49 -5.12 7.49
CA ALA A 9 25.73 -3.81 6.91
C ALA A 9 24.98 -3.66 5.57
N GLY A 10 24.94 -4.70 4.74
CA GLY A 10 24.17 -4.72 3.50
C GLY A 10 22.67 -4.53 3.72
N PHE A 11 22.06 -5.22 4.69
CA PHE A 11 20.64 -5.09 5.01
C PHE A 11 20.30 -3.76 5.69
N MET A 12 21.15 -3.24 6.57
CA MET A 12 20.95 -1.91 7.16
C MET A 12 21.07 -0.81 6.11
N VAL A 13 22.03 -0.91 5.19
CA VAL A 13 22.21 0.05 4.08
C VAL A 13 21.03 -0.03 3.10
N LEU A 14 20.55 -1.24 2.76
CA LEU A 14 19.35 -1.42 1.93
C LEU A 14 18.08 -0.90 2.61
N GLY A 15 17.95 -1.13 3.92
CA GLY A 15 16.86 -0.62 4.73
C GLY A 15 16.88 0.90 4.96
N PHE A 16 18.05 1.52 4.82
CA PHE A 16 18.21 2.97 4.87
C PHE A 16 17.99 3.63 3.51
N LEU A 17 18.42 2.98 2.42
CA LEU A 17 18.30 3.50 1.05
C LEU A 17 16.91 3.28 0.44
N ILE A 18 16.20 2.23 0.87
CA ILE A 18 14.85 1.92 0.42
C ILE A 18 13.97 1.99 1.67
N PRO A 19 12.78 2.63 1.63
CA PRO A 19 11.80 2.59 2.72
C PRO A 19 11.18 1.19 2.79
N LEU A 20 12.03 0.20 3.01
CA LEU A 20 11.65 -1.16 3.28
C LEU A 20 11.14 -1.20 4.72
N PRO A 21 10.12 -2.01 4.99
CA PRO A 21 9.61 -2.26 6.32
C PRO A 21 10.57 -3.16 7.11
N VAL A 22 11.76 -2.63 7.41
CA VAL A 22 12.89 -3.32 8.07
C VAL A 22 12.47 -3.90 9.43
N GLU A 23 11.51 -3.26 10.10
CA GLU A 23 10.93 -3.70 11.37
C GLU A 23 10.49 -5.18 11.34
N TYR A 24 9.86 -5.61 10.24
CA TYR A 24 9.37 -6.99 10.09
C TYR A 24 10.50 -7.98 9.79
N ALA A 25 11.49 -7.57 8.99
CA ALA A 25 12.71 -8.35 8.77
C ALA A 25 13.50 -8.53 10.07
N THR A 26 13.56 -7.50 10.92
CA THR A 26 14.24 -7.56 12.23
C THR A 26 13.50 -8.41 13.25
N LEU A 27 12.16 -8.42 13.25
CA LEU A 27 11.37 -9.30 14.13
C LEU A 27 11.48 -10.77 13.73
N ALA A 28 11.39 -11.07 12.43
CA ALA A 28 11.60 -12.42 11.91
C ALA A 28 13.02 -12.91 12.20
N TRP A 29 14.00 -12.00 12.14
CA TRP A 29 15.38 -12.26 12.54
C TRP A 29 15.53 -12.48 14.04
N LEU A 30 14.87 -11.73 14.93
CA LEU A 30 14.94 -11.98 16.38
C LEU A 30 14.43 -13.38 16.75
N ILE A 31 13.41 -13.87 16.05
CA ILE A 31 12.83 -15.20 16.26
C ILE A 31 13.78 -16.31 15.77
N THR A 32 14.57 -16.07 14.73
CA THR A 32 15.41 -17.08 14.07
C THR A 32 16.91 -16.92 14.29
N GLY A 33 17.38 -15.78 14.79
CA GLY A 33 18.78 -15.44 15.06
C GLY A 33 19.41 -16.28 16.18
N TRP A 34 18.58 -17.05 16.89
CA TRP A 34 19.01 -18.08 17.83
C TRP A 34 19.42 -19.38 17.13
N SER A 35 19.16 -19.52 15.83
CA SER A 35 19.69 -20.61 15.01
C SER A 35 21.01 -20.16 14.40
N HIS A 36 22.10 -20.92 14.61
CA HIS A 36 23.42 -20.65 13.99
C HIS A 36 23.42 -21.01 12.48
N GLN A 37 22.26 -20.91 11.84
CA GLN A 37 21.91 -21.52 10.57
C GLN A 37 21.52 -20.43 9.59
N TRP A 38 22.49 -20.02 8.76
CA TRP A 38 22.36 -18.87 7.86
C TRP A 38 21.16 -18.99 6.89
N LEU A 39 20.81 -20.20 6.45
CA LEU A 39 19.65 -20.43 5.58
C LEU A 39 18.31 -20.11 6.26
N LEU A 40 18.16 -20.46 7.53
CA LEU A 40 16.94 -20.16 8.29
C LEU A 40 16.82 -18.67 8.56
N MET A 41 17.95 -17.98 8.76
CA MET A 41 17.98 -16.53 8.89
C MET A 41 17.56 -15.85 7.58
N LEU A 42 18.06 -16.31 6.43
CA LEU A 42 17.65 -15.78 5.12
C LEU A 42 16.16 -16.00 4.86
N LEU A 43 15.65 -17.18 5.19
CA LEU A 43 14.24 -17.52 5.05
C LEU A 43 13.36 -16.59 5.89
N ALA A 44 13.73 -16.35 7.15
CA ALA A 44 13.01 -15.43 8.02
C ALA A 44 13.08 -13.97 7.54
N ILE A 45 14.25 -13.50 7.09
CA ILE A 45 14.42 -12.14 6.57
C ILE A 45 13.58 -11.94 5.30
N ALA A 46 13.61 -12.89 4.36
CA ALA A 46 12.82 -12.83 3.13
C ALA A 46 11.32 -12.70 3.44
N GLU A 47 10.85 -13.40 4.46
CA GLU A 47 9.46 -13.40 4.89
C GLU A 47 9.06 -12.14 5.65
N GLY A 48 9.92 -11.66 6.54
CA GLY A 48 9.73 -10.36 7.18
C GLY A 48 9.64 -9.24 6.15
N LEU A 49 10.50 -9.24 5.13
CA LEU A 49 10.44 -8.28 4.03
C LEU A 49 9.16 -8.41 3.21
N ALA A 50 8.75 -9.63 2.86
CA ALA A 50 7.55 -9.86 2.06
C ALA A 50 6.27 -9.44 2.80
N LEU A 51 6.15 -9.80 4.08
CA LEU A 51 5.06 -9.35 4.96
C LEU A 51 5.03 -7.84 5.09
N GLY A 52 6.20 -7.23 5.28
CA GLY A 52 6.28 -5.79 5.39
C GLY A 52 5.86 -5.11 4.08
N LEU A 53 6.35 -5.58 2.92
CA LEU A 53 5.94 -5.06 1.62
C LEU A 53 4.43 -5.18 1.43
N TYR A 54 3.85 -6.33 1.76
CA TYR A 54 2.40 -6.53 1.77
C TYR A 54 1.65 -5.51 2.64
N HIS A 55 2.11 -5.29 3.88
CA HIS A 55 1.52 -4.28 4.77
C HIS A 55 1.66 -2.86 4.22
N GLN A 56 2.80 -2.54 3.60
CA GLN A 56 3.03 -1.26 2.97
C GLN A 56 2.04 -1.05 1.81
N THR A 57 1.90 -2.01 0.89
CA THR A 57 0.92 -1.93 -0.22
C THR A 57 -0.50 -1.78 0.32
N ARG A 58 -0.85 -2.49 1.40
CA ARG A 58 -2.16 -2.36 2.04
C ARG A 58 -2.38 -0.99 2.68
N ARG A 59 -1.34 -0.37 3.26
CA ARG A 59 -1.40 1.01 3.77
C ARG A 59 -1.60 2.02 2.64
N TRP A 60 -0.92 1.84 1.50
CA TRP A 60 -1.12 2.67 0.32
C TRP A 60 -2.56 2.61 -0.21
N SER A 61 -3.11 1.40 -0.33
CA SER A 61 -4.52 1.22 -0.73
C SER A 61 -5.49 1.89 0.25
N ARG A 62 -5.29 1.73 1.57
CA ARG A 62 -6.12 2.41 2.58
C ARG A 62 -6.06 3.93 2.48
N ARG A 63 -4.86 4.49 2.27
CA ARG A 63 -4.68 5.93 2.08
C ARG A 63 -5.44 6.40 0.84
N ARG A 64 -5.34 5.67 -0.28
CA ARG A 64 -6.09 6.00 -1.50
C ARG A 64 -7.60 6.01 -1.29
N ASP A 65 -8.13 5.05 -0.52
CA ASP A 65 -9.56 5.02 -0.19
C ASP A 65 -9.97 6.18 0.74
N GLN A 66 -9.12 6.54 1.70
CA GLN A 66 -9.31 7.73 2.56
C GLN A 66 -9.26 9.02 1.73
N ASP A 67 -8.28 9.17 0.84
CA ASP A 67 -8.15 10.33 -0.03
C ASP A 67 -9.39 10.48 -0.94
N ALA A 68 -9.96 9.35 -1.41
CA ALA A 68 -11.20 9.34 -2.18
C ALA A 68 -12.44 9.72 -1.35
N GLU A 69 -12.50 9.32 -0.08
CA GLU A 69 -13.56 9.73 0.87
C GLU A 69 -13.50 11.23 1.16
N GLU A 70 -12.31 11.74 1.46
CA GLU A 70 -12.10 13.15 1.74
C GLU A 70 -12.37 14.01 0.51
N ALA A 71 -11.95 13.57 -0.68
CA ALA A 71 -12.26 14.24 -1.94
C ALA A 71 -13.77 14.26 -2.24
N ASP A 72 -14.51 13.17 -2.04
CA ASP A 72 -15.97 13.18 -2.23
C ASP A 72 -16.67 14.11 -1.22
N ALA A 73 -16.24 14.12 0.05
CA ALA A 73 -16.78 15.02 1.06
C ALA A 73 -16.55 16.49 0.70
N LEU A 74 -15.35 16.83 0.22
CA LEU A 74 -15.02 18.17 -0.28
C LEU A 74 -15.90 18.55 -1.47
N LEU A 75 -16.01 17.67 -2.47
CA LEU A 75 -16.87 17.91 -3.64
C LEU A 75 -18.35 18.02 -3.27
N GLN A 76 -18.81 17.28 -2.26
CA GLN A 76 -20.17 17.39 -1.75
C GLN A 76 -20.44 18.77 -1.16
N GLN A 77 -19.52 19.26 -0.32
CA GLN A 77 -19.66 20.58 0.29
C GLN A 77 -19.58 21.70 -0.75
N LEU A 78 -18.66 21.60 -1.72
CA LEU A 78 -18.60 22.54 -2.85
C LEU A 78 -19.90 22.55 -3.66
N ASN A 79 -20.44 21.38 -3.98
CA ASN A 79 -21.72 21.27 -4.70
C ASN A 79 -22.86 21.95 -3.93
N GLN A 80 -22.93 21.77 -2.60
CA GLN A 80 -23.94 22.41 -1.76
C GLN A 80 -23.79 23.93 -1.75
N LEU A 81 -22.57 24.44 -1.51
CA LEU A 81 -22.29 25.87 -1.45
C LEU A 81 -22.58 26.57 -2.79
N MET A 82 -22.13 25.95 -3.89
CA MET A 82 -22.39 26.46 -5.24
C MET A 82 -23.87 26.36 -5.63
N SER A 83 -24.61 25.36 -5.14
CA SER A 83 -26.07 25.28 -5.37
C SER A 83 -26.83 26.41 -4.69
N TRP A 84 -26.27 27.01 -3.63
CA TRP A 84 -26.79 28.21 -2.98
C TRP A 84 -26.35 29.51 -3.66
N GLY A 85 -25.69 29.43 -4.81
CA GLY A 85 -25.25 30.58 -5.60
C GLY A 85 -23.89 31.17 -5.19
N HIS A 86 -23.13 30.49 -4.32
CA HIS A 86 -21.76 30.92 -4.02
C HIS A 86 -20.85 30.70 -5.23
N SER A 87 -19.95 31.65 -5.48
CA SER A 87 -18.86 31.43 -6.43
C SER A 87 -17.92 30.33 -5.93
N LEU A 88 -17.14 29.74 -6.84
CA LEU A 88 -16.15 28.73 -6.48
C LEU A 88 -15.15 29.26 -5.42
N ALA A 89 -14.70 30.51 -5.58
CA ALA A 89 -13.79 31.15 -4.64
C ALA A 89 -14.41 31.32 -3.24
N GLN A 90 -15.66 31.77 -3.16
CA GLN A 90 -16.38 31.87 -1.87
C GLN A 90 -16.61 30.48 -1.24
N SER A 91 -16.90 29.48 -2.07
CA SER A 91 -17.12 28.12 -1.61
C SER A 91 -15.84 27.55 -1.00
N LEU A 92 -14.69 27.73 -1.64
CA LEU A 92 -13.40 27.28 -1.12
C LEU A 92 -12.96 28.06 0.13
N ASP A 93 -13.20 29.38 0.17
CA ASP A 93 -12.87 30.22 1.33
C ASP A 93 -13.72 29.83 2.56
N SER A 94 -15.01 29.53 2.36
CA SER A 94 -15.88 29.01 3.43
C SER A 94 -15.51 27.60 3.92
N LEU A 95 -14.80 26.82 3.10
CA LEU A 95 -14.18 25.56 3.50
C LEU A 95 -12.82 25.73 4.19
N GLY A 96 -12.39 26.98 4.40
CA GLY A 96 -11.13 27.30 5.08
C GLY A 96 -9.91 27.33 4.15
N TYR A 97 -10.09 27.10 2.85
CA TYR A 97 -9.03 27.28 1.86
C TYR A 97 -8.95 28.76 1.48
N ARG A 98 -8.12 29.51 2.20
CA ARG A 98 -7.97 30.95 2.03
C ARG A 98 -7.58 31.32 0.60
N ILE A 99 -8.52 31.95 -0.11
CA ILE A 99 -8.27 32.56 -1.41
C ILE A 99 -8.11 34.05 -1.16
N GLY A 100 -6.88 34.46 -0.84
CA GLY A 100 -6.63 35.81 -0.30
C GLY A 100 -5.15 36.17 -0.23
N GLY A 101 -4.52 36.25 -1.39
CA GLY A 101 -3.18 36.80 -1.62
C GLY A 101 -3.01 37.03 -3.13
N GLN A 102 -2.21 38.01 -3.54
CA GLN A 102 -2.10 38.54 -4.93
C GLN A 102 -1.78 37.50 -6.04
N THR A 103 -1.71 36.21 -5.74
CA THR A 103 -1.31 35.14 -6.67
C THR A 103 -2.11 33.82 -6.57
N THR A 104 -3.07 33.67 -5.66
CA THR A 104 -3.76 32.38 -5.45
C THR A 104 -5.17 32.39 -6.03
N SER A 105 -5.40 31.71 -7.15
CA SER A 105 -6.74 31.54 -7.76
C SER A 105 -7.47 30.33 -7.18
N ALA A 106 -8.81 30.33 -7.26
CA ALA A 106 -9.63 29.18 -6.86
C ALA A 106 -9.23 27.88 -7.58
N GLU A 107 -8.76 27.96 -8.83
CA GLU A 107 -8.32 26.78 -9.58
C GLU A 107 -6.97 26.29 -9.10
N SER A 108 -6.05 27.19 -8.77
CA SER A 108 -4.75 26.80 -8.20
C SER A 108 -4.92 26.01 -6.90
N VAL A 109 -5.91 26.39 -6.08
CA VAL A 109 -6.29 25.66 -4.86
C VAL A 109 -6.89 24.30 -5.19
N LEU A 110 -7.85 24.23 -6.13
CA LEU A 110 -8.41 22.93 -6.56
C LEU A 110 -7.35 22.01 -7.17
N GLN A 111 -6.39 22.55 -7.90
CA GLN A 111 -5.32 21.78 -8.52
C GLN A 111 -4.32 21.28 -7.47
N GLU A 112 -4.05 22.07 -6.43
CA GLU A 112 -3.28 21.63 -5.27
C GLU A 112 -4.02 20.51 -4.51
N LEU A 113 -5.33 20.65 -4.30
CA LEU A 113 -6.16 19.61 -3.69
C LEU A 113 -6.22 18.34 -4.53
N ALA A 114 -6.35 18.46 -5.85
CA ALA A 114 -6.31 17.33 -6.77
C ALA A 114 -4.98 16.56 -6.69
N ARG A 115 -3.86 17.28 -6.57
CA ARG A 115 -2.53 16.67 -6.37
C ARG A 115 -2.37 16.06 -4.99
N HIS A 116 -2.96 16.67 -3.96
CA HIS A 116 -2.91 16.18 -2.59
C HIS A 116 -3.67 14.86 -2.45
N TYR A 117 -4.92 14.82 -2.89
CA TYR A 117 -5.80 13.65 -2.80
C TYR A 117 -5.53 12.60 -3.89
N ARG A 118 -4.87 12.96 -5.00
CA ARG A 118 -4.52 12.05 -6.11
C ARG A 118 -5.74 11.33 -6.70
N VAL A 119 -6.89 12.02 -6.75
CA VAL A 119 -8.16 11.50 -7.27
C VAL A 119 -8.46 12.11 -8.63
N SER A 120 -8.55 11.28 -9.68
CA SER A 120 -8.77 11.73 -11.06
C SER A 120 -10.05 12.55 -11.24
N GLY A 121 -11.12 12.24 -10.49
CA GLY A 121 -12.35 13.03 -10.54
C GLY A 121 -12.16 14.47 -10.06
N LEU A 122 -11.29 14.70 -9.05
CA LEU A 122 -10.98 16.04 -8.54
C LEU A 122 -10.06 16.81 -9.51
N GLU A 123 -9.16 16.10 -10.20
CA GLU A 123 -8.32 16.67 -11.26
C GLU A 123 -9.15 17.22 -12.42
N VAL A 124 -10.14 16.45 -12.89
CA VAL A 124 -11.06 16.91 -13.95
C VAL A 124 -11.88 18.13 -13.50
N VAL A 125 -12.30 18.18 -12.23
CA VAL A 125 -12.99 19.36 -11.67
C VAL A 125 -12.07 20.58 -11.65
N ALA A 126 -10.80 20.42 -11.27
CA ALA A 126 -9.81 21.50 -11.27
C ALA A 126 -9.54 22.03 -12.69
N ASP A 127 -9.32 21.13 -13.66
CA ASP A 127 -9.08 21.51 -15.06
C ASP A 127 -10.30 22.19 -15.68
N THR A 128 -11.50 21.70 -15.36
CA THR A 128 -12.74 22.31 -15.87
C THR A 128 -13.03 23.65 -15.21
N ALA A 129 -12.69 23.84 -13.93
CA ALA A 129 -12.78 25.14 -13.27
C ALA A 129 -11.93 26.19 -13.99
N ALA A 130 -10.73 25.82 -14.42
CA ALA A 130 -9.82 26.72 -15.15
C ALA A 130 -10.35 27.08 -16.55
N SER A 131 -11.11 26.17 -17.18
CA SER A 131 -11.79 26.45 -18.45
C SER A 131 -13.01 27.35 -18.25
N ILE A 132 -13.84 27.08 -17.23
CA ILE A 132 -15.08 27.82 -16.95
C ILE A 132 -14.79 29.26 -16.53
N GLN A 133 -13.67 29.53 -15.85
CA GLN A 133 -13.28 30.91 -15.55
C GLN A 133 -13.01 31.74 -16.81
N LYS A 134 -12.49 31.12 -17.88
CA LYS A 134 -12.17 31.80 -19.15
C LYS A 134 -13.39 31.97 -20.03
N ASP A 135 -14.21 30.93 -20.16
CA ASP A 135 -15.26 30.85 -21.19
C ASP A 135 -16.69 30.99 -20.63
N GLY A 136 -16.83 31.03 -19.29
CA GLY A 136 -18.11 30.99 -18.60
C GLY A 136 -18.71 29.58 -18.56
N GLY A 137 -19.63 29.34 -17.63
CA GLY A 137 -20.28 28.03 -17.48
C GLY A 137 -20.61 27.66 -16.03
N SER A 138 -21.03 26.42 -15.82
CA SER A 138 -21.35 25.88 -14.50
C SER A 138 -20.51 24.66 -14.19
N LEU A 139 -19.84 24.69 -13.04
CA LEU A 139 -19.00 23.59 -12.55
C LEU A 139 -19.83 22.51 -11.84
N LEU A 140 -21.10 22.79 -11.50
CA LEU A 140 -21.99 21.87 -10.78
C LEU A 140 -22.15 20.49 -11.47
N PRO A 141 -22.39 20.40 -12.80
CA PRO A 141 -22.53 19.10 -13.47
C PRO A 141 -21.24 18.27 -13.42
N VAL A 142 -20.07 18.93 -13.47
CA VAL A 142 -18.76 18.27 -13.45
C VAL A 142 -18.45 17.75 -12.05
N ILE A 143 -18.77 18.53 -11.02
CA ILE A 143 -18.67 18.07 -9.62
C ILE A 143 -19.58 16.86 -9.40
N GLN A 144 -20.83 16.88 -9.88
CA GLN A 144 -21.73 15.74 -9.73
C GLN A 144 -21.23 14.50 -10.46
N TRP A 145 -20.69 14.66 -11.68
CA TRP A 145 -20.06 13.58 -12.42
C TRP A 145 -18.85 13.00 -11.67
N ALA A 146 -17.96 13.85 -11.15
CA ALA A 146 -16.76 13.43 -10.42
C ALA A 146 -17.12 12.63 -9.17
N ARG A 147 -18.14 13.06 -8.41
CA ARG A 147 -18.65 12.33 -7.24
C ARG A 147 -19.22 10.96 -7.60
N GLN A 148 -20.00 10.89 -8.67
CA GLN A 148 -20.54 9.61 -9.15
C GLN A 148 -19.42 8.66 -9.58
N GLN A 149 -18.40 9.17 -10.26
CA GLN A 149 -17.23 8.39 -10.63
C GLN A 149 -16.48 7.86 -9.40
N ILE A 150 -16.15 8.73 -8.43
CA ILE A 150 -15.48 8.33 -7.18
C ILE A 150 -16.27 7.25 -6.44
N THR A 151 -17.60 7.41 -6.39
CA THR A 151 -18.48 6.43 -5.74
C THR A 151 -18.49 5.09 -6.47
N ARG A 152 -18.59 5.10 -7.81
CA ARG A 152 -18.54 3.87 -8.63
C ARG A 152 -17.20 3.16 -8.47
N ASP A 153 -16.10 3.89 -8.57
CA ASP A 153 -14.75 3.35 -8.41
C ASP A 153 -14.57 2.71 -7.03
N ARG A 154 -15.09 3.34 -5.97
CA ARG A 154 -15.08 2.77 -4.61
C ARG A 154 -15.96 1.51 -4.50
N GLN A 155 -17.16 1.51 -5.07
CA GLN A 155 -18.06 0.35 -5.04
C GLN A 155 -17.46 -0.85 -5.78
N GLU A 156 -16.87 -0.61 -6.96
CA GLU A 156 -16.18 -1.66 -7.71
C GLU A 156 -14.99 -2.23 -6.94
N ARG A 157 -14.18 -1.36 -6.32
CA ARG A 157 -13.06 -1.79 -5.47
C ARG A 157 -13.54 -2.57 -4.25
N PHE A 158 -14.59 -2.13 -3.57
CA PHE A 158 -15.13 -2.80 -2.39
C PHE A 158 -15.71 -4.18 -2.72
N ALA A 159 -16.44 -4.30 -3.83
CA ALA A 159 -16.98 -5.58 -4.30
C ALA A 159 -15.84 -6.58 -4.59
N ARG A 160 -14.76 -6.13 -5.24
CA ARG A 160 -13.57 -6.96 -5.49
C ARG A 160 -12.85 -7.32 -4.19
N GLN A 161 -12.66 -6.37 -3.27
CA GLN A 161 -12.02 -6.62 -1.98
C GLN A 161 -12.76 -7.67 -1.15
N LEU A 162 -14.10 -7.71 -1.19
CA LEU A 162 -14.88 -8.74 -0.49
C LEU A 162 -14.59 -10.13 -1.05
N GLU A 163 -14.60 -10.29 -2.37
CA GLU A 163 -14.27 -11.56 -3.04
C GLU A 163 -12.81 -11.99 -2.80
N GLU A 164 -11.91 -11.02 -2.77
CA GLU A 164 -10.47 -11.24 -2.66
C GLU A 164 -9.98 -11.42 -1.23
N SER A 165 -10.68 -10.89 -0.22
CA SER A 165 -10.23 -10.97 1.18
C SER A 165 -10.07 -12.41 1.66
N SER A 166 -10.93 -13.31 1.21
CA SER A 166 -10.86 -14.75 1.51
C SER A 166 -9.62 -15.39 0.86
N LYS A 167 -9.35 -15.06 -0.41
CA LYS A 167 -8.17 -15.55 -1.16
C LYS A 167 -6.88 -15.02 -0.54
N GLN A 168 -6.82 -13.72 -0.22
CA GLN A 168 -5.66 -13.07 0.39
C GLN A 168 -5.34 -13.64 1.77
N SER A 169 -6.36 -13.85 2.62
CA SER A 169 -6.17 -14.44 3.95
C SER A 169 -5.66 -15.88 3.87
N THR A 170 -6.17 -16.65 2.90
CA THR A 170 -5.71 -18.03 2.66
C THR A 170 -4.26 -18.06 2.21
N ILE A 171 -3.87 -17.20 1.27
CA ILE A 171 -2.48 -17.12 0.79
C ILE A 171 -1.55 -16.71 1.94
N LEU A 172 -1.96 -15.78 2.79
CA LEU A 172 -1.16 -15.32 3.93
C LEU A 172 -0.98 -16.43 4.98
N ILE A 173 -2.02 -17.22 5.27
CA ILE A 173 -1.87 -18.37 6.18
C ILE A 173 -0.97 -19.44 5.57
N LEU A 174 -1.17 -19.75 4.28
CA LEU A 174 -0.38 -20.75 3.58
C LEU A 174 1.08 -20.31 3.45
N SER A 175 1.33 -19.00 3.35
CA SER A 175 2.67 -18.45 3.29
C SER A 175 3.40 -18.61 4.63
N LEU A 176 2.72 -18.46 5.78
CA LEU A 176 3.36 -18.73 7.08
C LEU A 176 3.46 -20.22 7.45
N ALA A 177 2.73 -21.11 6.78
CA ALA A 177 2.68 -22.53 7.14
C ALA A 177 4.06 -23.24 7.18
N PRO A 178 4.99 -23.03 6.24
CA PRO A 178 6.33 -23.65 6.28
C PRO A 178 7.11 -23.31 7.55
N PHE A 179 6.93 -22.10 8.09
CA PHE A 179 7.55 -21.70 9.36
C PHE A 179 6.94 -22.41 10.54
N GLY A 180 5.62 -22.53 10.57
CA GLY A 180 4.91 -23.30 11.58
C GLY A 180 5.38 -24.75 11.60
N VAL A 181 5.54 -25.38 10.42
CA VAL A 181 6.05 -26.74 10.29
C VAL A 181 7.50 -26.86 10.77
N LEU A 182 8.39 -25.93 10.38
CA LEU A 182 9.78 -25.93 10.85
C LEU A 182 9.88 -25.73 12.37
N LEU A 183 9.03 -24.87 12.95
CA LEU A 183 8.95 -24.64 14.39
C LEU A 183 8.45 -25.90 15.12
N LEU A 184 7.43 -26.57 14.58
CA LEU A 184 6.94 -27.84 15.11
C LEU A 184 8.02 -28.92 15.04
N PHE A 185 8.77 -29.04 13.95
CA PHE A 185 9.89 -29.98 13.86
C PHE A 185 10.97 -29.67 14.90
N ARG A 186 11.27 -28.39 15.14
CA ARG A 186 12.23 -28.00 16.18
C ARG A 186 11.76 -28.39 17.59
N LEU A 187 10.47 -28.23 17.89
CA LEU A 187 9.91 -28.45 19.22
C LEU A 187 9.57 -29.92 19.51
N ILE A 188 8.91 -30.59 18.56
CA ILE A 188 8.35 -31.94 18.73
C ILE A 188 9.34 -33.01 18.24
N LEU A 189 10.11 -32.73 17.18
CA LEU A 189 11.05 -33.68 16.58
C LEU A 189 12.49 -33.10 16.45
N PRO A 190 13.16 -32.71 17.56
CA PRO A 190 14.48 -32.09 17.52
C PRO A 190 15.58 -32.86 16.75
N PRO A 191 15.66 -34.21 16.79
CA PRO A 191 16.70 -34.93 16.04
C PRO A 191 16.44 -34.88 14.52
N PHE A 192 15.17 -34.92 14.10
CA PHE A 192 14.80 -34.75 12.70
C PHE A 192 15.15 -33.35 12.20
N TYR A 193 14.78 -32.31 12.97
CA TYR A 193 15.14 -30.94 12.65
C TYR A 193 16.66 -30.77 12.49
N ARG A 194 17.47 -31.30 13.40
CA ARG A 194 18.93 -31.26 13.30
C ARG A 194 19.46 -31.96 12.05
N ALA A 195 18.88 -33.09 11.66
CA ALA A 195 19.27 -33.81 10.44
C ALA A 195 18.94 -33.03 9.17
N VAL A 196 17.74 -32.45 9.06
CA VAL A 196 17.34 -31.61 7.92
C VAL A 196 18.28 -30.41 7.78
N VAL A 197 18.59 -29.80 8.92
CA VAL A 197 19.32 -28.54 9.01
C VAL A 197 20.86 -28.75 8.89
N ALA A 198 21.35 -29.99 8.98
CA ALA A 198 22.76 -30.34 8.81
C ALA A 198 23.09 -31.04 7.48
N THR A 199 22.10 -31.54 6.74
CA THR A 199 22.32 -32.33 5.52
C THR A 199 22.12 -31.52 4.25
N SER A 200 22.89 -31.81 3.19
CA SER A 200 22.76 -31.15 1.88
C SER A 200 21.36 -31.33 1.27
N LEU A 201 20.74 -32.49 1.48
CA LEU A 201 19.37 -32.76 1.03
C LEU A 201 18.35 -31.85 1.73
N GLY A 202 18.49 -31.63 3.03
CA GLY A 202 17.63 -30.72 3.77
C GLY A 202 17.89 -29.24 3.43
N HIS A 203 19.13 -28.86 3.12
CA HIS A 203 19.44 -27.54 2.56
C HIS A 203 18.75 -27.32 1.21
N ALA A 204 18.78 -28.32 0.31
CA ALA A 204 18.08 -28.26 -0.97
C ALA A 204 16.56 -28.12 -0.79
N ALA A 205 15.97 -28.84 0.17
CA ALA A 205 14.56 -28.71 0.51
C ALA A 205 14.23 -27.32 1.06
N LEU A 206 15.06 -26.74 1.92
CA LEU A 206 14.86 -25.39 2.45
C LEU A 206 14.98 -24.32 1.36
N ILE A 207 15.92 -24.46 0.43
CA ILE A 207 16.06 -23.57 -0.73
C ILE A 207 14.82 -23.68 -1.62
N LEU A 208 14.31 -24.88 -1.87
CA LEU A 208 13.08 -25.09 -2.64
C LEU A 208 11.87 -24.42 -1.98
N ILE A 209 11.75 -24.55 -0.65
CA ILE A 209 10.69 -23.87 0.12
C ILE A 209 10.85 -22.36 -0.03
N LEU A 210 12.07 -21.82 0.15
CA LEU A 210 12.34 -20.38 0.00
C LEU A 210 11.93 -19.85 -1.39
N THR A 211 12.27 -20.58 -2.46
CA THR A 211 11.99 -20.14 -3.83
C THR A 211 10.50 -20.16 -4.14
N LEU A 212 9.81 -21.25 -3.80
CA LEU A 212 8.34 -21.34 -3.94
C LEU A 212 7.66 -20.23 -3.15
N GLN A 213 8.12 -19.99 -1.93
CA GLN A 213 7.58 -18.97 -1.05
C GLN A 213 7.77 -17.55 -1.59
N SER A 214 8.97 -17.27 -2.09
CA SER A 214 9.29 -15.98 -2.73
C SER A 214 8.42 -15.75 -3.97
N LEU A 215 8.12 -16.80 -4.74
CA LEU A 215 7.21 -16.71 -5.89
C LEU A 215 5.77 -16.41 -5.49
N VAL A 216 5.26 -17.04 -4.42
CA VAL A 216 3.92 -16.76 -3.88
C VAL A 216 3.80 -15.30 -3.45
N TRP A 217 4.80 -14.80 -2.71
CA TRP A 217 4.85 -13.40 -2.31
C TRP A 217 4.99 -12.44 -3.48
N ALA A 218 5.85 -12.73 -4.45
CA ALA A 218 5.99 -11.92 -5.66
C ALA A 218 4.67 -11.84 -6.43
N PHE A 219 3.97 -12.97 -6.58
CA PHE A 219 2.66 -13.01 -7.23
C PHE A 219 1.63 -12.15 -6.47
N LEU A 220 1.59 -12.27 -5.14
CA LEU A 220 0.65 -11.51 -4.31
C LEU A 220 0.93 -10.00 -4.32
N ILE A 221 2.21 -9.59 -4.30
CA ILE A 221 2.60 -8.18 -4.41
C ILE A 221 2.27 -7.63 -5.81
N LEU A 222 2.58 -8.37 -6.87
CA LEU A 222 2.27 -7.97 -8.25
C LEU A 222 0.76 -7.87 -8.48
N TYR A 223 -0.01 -8.78 -7.88
CA TYR A 223 -1.47 -8.75 -7.90
C TYR A 223 -1.99 -7.45 -7.30
N LEU A 224 -1.57 -7.12 -6.07
CA LEU A 224 -1.98 -5.90 -5.38
C LEU A 224 -1.56 -4.62 -6.12
N ARG A 225 -0.37 -4.62 -6.74
CA ARG A 225 0.14 -3.44 -7.46
C ARG A 225 -0.54 -3.22 -8.82
N LYS A 226 -1.05 -4.28 -9.45
CA LYS A 226 -1.80 -4.16 -10.71
C LYS A 226 -3.08 -3.33 -10.53
N ASP A 227 -3.65 -3.34 -9.32
CA ASP A 227 -4.84 -2.57 -8.97
C ASP A 227 -4.55 -1.09 -8.72
N ASP A 228 -3.27 -0.72 -8.51
CA ASP A 228 -2.88 0.68 -8.31
C ASP A 228 -2.76 1.48 -9.63
N HIS A 229 -2.55 0.80 -10.76
CA HIS A 229 -2.29 1.43 -12.07
C HIS A 229 -3.45 1.31 -13.07
N ARG A 230 -4.61 0.83 -12.63
CA ARG A 230 -5.86 0.83 -13.40
C ARG A 230 -6.86 1.78 -12.76
#